data_AF-A0A2N1G458-F1
#
_entry.id   AF-A0A2N1G458-F1
#
_cell.length_a   1.000
_cell.length_b   1.000
_cell.length_c   1.000
_cell.angle_alpha   90.00
_cell.angle_beta   90.00
_cell.angle_gamma   90.00
#
_symmetry.space_group_name_H-M   'P 1'
#
loop_
_entity.id
_entity.type
_entity.pdbx_description
1 polymer ?
#
loop_
_entity_poly.entity_id
_entity_poly.type
_entity_poly.pdbx_seq_one_letter_code
_entity_poly.pdbx_strand_id
1 'polypeptide(L)'
;MKTLQKFAFATGLIGLLYSCQSTNQVLSKSEKRTEIMNTIANDEMMSKEMMGALMSSKSGKMMMMKEHHVIMMEKMKENPEMMKSMMPEMMKMMKGNPEMMKSMMPAMMKMMEDNPEMMKGMMKGMMEKAKNNDAMMSDMCKSMMDNPEMMKIMEKMKAEKMDKSKMKAMDEKMEKKEDHKAHH
;
A
#
# COMPACT_ATOMS: atom_id res chain seq x y z
N MET A 1 -26.32 -5.68 76.68
CA MET A 1 -25.37 -5.40 75.57
C MET A 1 -25.41 -6.41 74.40
N LYS A 2 -26.43 -7.28 74.26
CA LYS A 2 -26.50 -8.28 73.16
C LYS A 2 -27.50 -7.94 72.04
N THR A 3 -28.34 -6.93 72.25
CA THR A 3 -29.40 -6.50 71.32
C THR A 3 -28.98 -5.32 70.44
N LEU A 4 -28.09 -4.44 70.90
CA LEU A 4 -27.55 -3.34 70.08
C LEU A 4 -26.59 -3.81 68.97
N GLN A 5 -25.86 -4.91 69.20
CA GLN A 5 -24.89 -5.43 68.22
C GLN A 5 -25.57 -6.03 66.97
N LYS A 6 -26.84 -6.44 67.07
CA LYS A 6 -27.61 -6.99 65.95
C LYS A 6 -28.16 -5.91 65.02
N PHE A 7 -28.44 -4.71 65.53
CA PHE A 7 -28.91 -3.60 64.70
C PHE A 7 -27.78 -2.96 63.89
N ALA A 8 -26.55 -2.91 64.42
CA ALA A 8 -25.39 -2.40 63.70
C ALA A 8 -25.02 -3.26 62.47
N PHE A 9 -25.31 -4.56 62.50
CA PHE A 9 -25.04 -5.46 61.37
C PHE A 9 -26.08 -5.34 60.24
N ALA A 10 -27.32 -4.98 60.56
CA ALA A 10 -28.41 -4.87 59.59
C ALA A 10 -28.32 -3.59 58.74
N THR A 11 -27.85 -2.47 59.30
CA THR A 11 -27.62 -1.22 58.55
C THR A 11 -26.35 -1.26 57.69
N GLY A 12 -25.35 -2.08 58.05
CA GLY A 12 -24.16 -2.32 57.22
C GLY A 12 -24.46 -3.08 55.92
N LEU A 13 -25.45 -3.97 55.93
CA LEU A 13 -25.85 -4.75 54.74
C LEU A 13 -26.71 -3.95 53.75
N ILE A 14 -27.45 -2.93 54.21
CA ILE A 14 -28.23 -2.04 53.33
C ILE A 14 -27.30 -1.07 52.58
N GLY A 15 -26.14 -0.71 53.14
CA GLY A 15 -25.09 0.05 52.45
C GLY A 15 -24.39 -0.72 51.32
N LEU A 16 -24.30 -2.05 51.43
CA LEU A 16 -23.73 -2.92 50.40
C LEU A 16 -24.61 -3.06 49.15
N LEU A 17 -25.91 -2.73 49.24
CA LEU A 17 -26.82 -2.72 48.08
C LEU A 17 -26.74 -1.42 47.25
N TYR A 18 -26.04 -0.38 47.73
CA TYR A 18 -25.72 0.81 46.90
C TYR A 18 -24.52 0.61 45.98
N SER A 19 -23.73 -0.46 46.17
CA SER A 19 -22.58 -0.78 45.31
C SER A 19 -22.96 -1.56 44.05
N CYS A 20 -24.25 -1.81 43.84
CA CYS A 20 -24.77 -2.35 42.59
C CYS A 20 -24.85 -1.29 41.49
N GLN A 21 -23.89 -0.36 41.40
CA GLN A 21 -23.63 0.32 40.14
C GLN A 21 -23.14 -0.76 39.19
N SER A 22 -24.03 -1.18 38.27
CA SER A 22 -23.68 -2.15 37.23
C SER A 22 -22.30 -1.78 36.67
N THR A 23 -21.43 -2.77 36.47
CA THR A 23 -20.06 -2.59 35.97
C THR A 23 -19.98 -1.67 34.73
N ASN A 24 -21.07 -1.59 33.95
CA ASN A 24 -21.24 -0.68 32.82
C ASN A 24 -21.23 0.82 33.19
N GLN A 25 -21.70 1.22 34.38
CA GLN A 25 -21.75 2.62 34.83
C GLN A 25 -20.39 3.13 35.35
N VAL A 26 -19.54 2.22 35.84
CA VAL A 26 -18.17 2.55 36.26
C VAL A 26 -17.27 2.69 35.03
N LEU A 27 -17.43 1.81 34.04
CA LEU A 27 -16.69 1.86 32.78
C LEU A 27 -17.19 2.95 31.83
N SER A 28 -18.38 3.51 32.01
CA SER A 28 -18.88 4.63 31.19
C SER A 28 -18.23 5.98 31.53
N LYS A 29 -17.49 6.08 32.64
CA LYS A 29 -16.79 7.31 33.06
C LYS A 29 -15.31 7.21 32.67
N SER A 30 -14.83 8.19 31.88
CA SER A 30 -13.44 8.18 31.38
C SER A 30 -12.40 8.21 32.51
N GLU A 31 -12.58 9.06 33.51
CA GLU A 31 -11.68 9.19 34.66
C GLU A 31 -11.53 7.86 35.42
N LYS A 32 -12.65 7.17 35.67
CA LYS A 32 -12.64 5.86 36.34
C LYS A 32 -11.99 4.79 35.49
N ARG A 33 -12.18 4.80 34.17
CA ARG A 33 -11.45 3.90 33.26
C ARG A 33 -9.93 4.12 33.33
N THR A 34 -9.50 5.39 33.36
CA THR A 34 -8.07 5.73 33.48
C THR A 34 -7.50 5.28 34.82
N GLU A 35 -8.22 5.49 35.92
CA GLU A 35 -7.81 5.03 37.25
C GLU A 35 -7.66 3.51 37.32
N ILE A 36 -8.63 2.77 36.76
CA ILE A 36 -8.58 1.30 36.67
C ILE A 36 -7.40 0.86 35.80
N MET A 37 -7.19 1.47 34.64
CA MET A 37 -6.06 1.17 33.75
C MET A 37 -4.72 1.44 34.44
N ASN A 38 -4.58 2.55 35.14
CA ASN A 38 -3.38 2.87 35.91
C ASN A 38 -3.17 1.88 37.05
N THR A 39 -4.22 1.45 37.73
CA THR A 39 -4.12 0.44 38.79
C THR A 39 -3.61 -0.89 38.22
N ILE A 40 -4.17 -1.35 37.09
CA ILE A 40 -3.72 -2.57 36.42
C ILE A 40 -2.28 -2.43 35.93
N ALA A 41 -1.91 -1.29 35.37
CA ALA A 41 -0.57 -1.06 34.83
C ALA A 41 0.52 -0.97 35.91
N ASN A 42 0.18 -0.51 37.12
CA ASN A 42 1.11 -0.41 38.25
C ASN A 42 1.15 -1.68 39.12
N ASP A 43 0.26 -2.64 38.88
CA ASP A 43 0.27 -3.95 39.54
C ASP A 43 0.87 -5.01 38.59
N GLU A 44 2.01 -5.58 38.96
CA GLU A 44 2.73 -6.56 38.13
C GLU A 44 1.90 -7.81 37.82
N MET A 45 1.10 -8.29 38.78
CA MET A 45 0.30 -9.49 38.60
C MET A 45 -0.90 -9.22 37.68
N MET A 46 -1.61 -8.12 37.92
CA MET A 46 -2.77 -7.75 37.11
C MET A 46 -2.37 -7.38 35.68
N SER A 47 -1.28 -6.64 35.50
CA SER A 47 -0.74 -6.32 34.17
C SER A 47 -0.35 -7.58 33.40
N LYS A 48 0.31 -8.54 34.06
CA LYS A 48 0.68 -9.82 33.46
C LYS A 48 -0.53 -10.66 33.07
N GLU A 49 -1.56 -10.72 33.92
CA GLU A 49 -2.82 -11.41 33.58
C GLU A 49 -3.56 -10.72 32.43
N MET A 50 -3.66 -9.39 32.44
CA MET A 50 -4.29 -8.62 31.37
C MET A 50 -3.56 -8.82 30.04
N MET A 51 -2.23 -8.78 30.05
CA MET A 51 -1.41 -9.05 28.88
C MET A 51 -1.58 -10.50 28.39
N GLY A 52 -1.61 -11.48 29.31
CA GLY A 52 -1.89 -12.88 28.99
C GLY A 52 -3.28 -13.09 28.38
N ALA A 53 -4.31 -12.42 28.91
CA ALA A 53 -5.67 -12.45 28.38
C ALA A 53 -5.74 -11.81 26.97
N LEU A 54 -5.05 -10.69 26.75
CA LEU A 54 -4.94 -10.06 25.44
C LEU A 54 -4.24 -11.00 24.44
N MET A 55 -3.11 -11.59 24.81
CA MET A 55 -2.35 -12.50 23.94
C MET A 55 -3.06 -13.82 23.66
N SER A 56 -3.92 -14.29 24.56
CA SER A 56 -4.70 -15.51 24.34
C SER A 56 -5.96 -15.27 23.52
N SER A 57 -6.58 -14.09 23.60
CA SER A 57 -7.81 -13.75 22.87
C SER A 57 -7.58 -13.49 21.37
N LYS A 58 -8.55 -13.85 20.52
CA LYS A 58 -8.48 -13.59 19.07
C LYS A 58 -8.40 -12.08 18.76
N SER A 59 -9.20 -11.28 19.47
CA SER A 59 -9.22 -9.82 19.30
C SER A 59 -7.91 -9.17 19.73
N GLY A 60 -7.33 -9.59 20.86
CA GLY A 60 -6.04 -9.08 21.30
C GLY A 60 -4.90 -9.52 20.39
N LYS A 61 -4.90 -10.78 19.90
CA LYS A 61 -3.99 -11.21 18.83
C LYS A 61 -4.12 -10.36 17.57
N MET A 62 -5.34 -10.01 17.17
CA MET A 62 -5.59 -9.17 15.99
C MET A 62 -5.13 -7.73 16.20
N MET A 63 -5.37 -7.14 17.38
CA MET A 63 -4.91 -5.80 17.72
C MET A 63 -3.38 -5.74 17.75
N MET A 64 -2.74 -6.69 18.42
CA MET A 64 -1.29 -6.84 18.43
C MET A 64 -0.74 -7.05 17.02
N MET A 65 -1.35 -7.90 16.18
CA MET A 65 -0.89 -8.07 14.80
C MET A 65 -1.02 -6.79 13.97
N LYS A 66 -2.10 -6.01 14.14
CA LYS A 66 -2.25 -4.73 13.44
C LYS A 66 -1.15 -3.75 13.83
N GLU A 67 -0.88 -3.62 15.13
CA GLU A 67 0.12 -2.70 15.67
C GLU A 67 1.55 -3.17 15.34
N HIS A 68 1.82 -4.47 15.47
CA HIS A 68 3.08 -5.09 15.11
C HIS A 68 3.33 -5.09 13.59
N HIS A 69 2.28 -5.10 12.77
CA HIS A 69 2.41 -4.92 11.32
C HIS A 69 2.81 -3.50 10.95
N VAL A 70 2.26 -2.49 11.63
CA VAL A 70 2.66 -1.09 11.47
C VAL A 70 4.12 -0.90 11.92
N ILE A 71 4.47 -1.39 13.11
CA ILE A 71 5.85 -1.30 13.65
C ILE A 71 6.84 -2.09 12.76
N MET A 72 6.47 -3.26 12.25
CA MET A 72 7.31 -4.00 11.30
C MET A 72 7.48 -3.25 9.99
N MET A 73 6.40 -2.69 9.42
CA MET A 73 6.49 -1.89 8.19
C MET A 73 7.35 -0.65 8.40
N GLU A 74 7.25 0.00 9.55
CA GLU A 74 8.06 1.17 9.91
C GLU A 74 9.54 0.78 10.05
N LYS A 75 9.85 -0.28 10.80
CA LYS A 75 11.22 -0.81 10.91
C LYS A 75 11.79 -1.30 9.59
N MET A 76 10.97 -1.85 8.68
CA MET A 76 11.41 -2.21 7.32
C MET A 76 11.72 -0.97 6.47
N LYS A 77 10.98 0.13 6.65
CA LYS A 77 11.29 1.41 6.00
C LYS A 77 12.57 2.04 6.55
N GLU A 78 12.78 1.94 7.86
CA GLU A 78 13.99 2.45 8.53
C GLU A 78 15.24 1.64 8.22
N ASN A 79 15.08 0.33 7.92
CA ASN A 79 16.20 -0.56 7.61
C ASN A 79 16.12 -1.12 6.17
N PRO A 80 16.58 -0.36 5.17
CA PRO A 80 16.61 -0.80 3.78
C PRO A 80 17.53 -2.02 3.56
N GLU A 81 18.51 -2.27 4.44
CA GLU A 81 19.38 -3.46 4.37
C GLU A 81 18.62 -4.76 4.68
N MET A 82 17.62 -4.69 5.56
CA MET A 82 16.72 -5.82 5.80
C MET A 82 15.89 -6.15 4.56
N MET A 83 15.40 -5.14 3.84
CA MET A 83 14.68 -5.35 2.59
C MET A 83 15.60 -5.93 1.51
N LYS A 84 16.84 -5.43 1.40
CA LYS A 84 17.85 -5.97 0.47
C LYS A 84 18.21 -7.42 0.79
N SER A 85 18.31 -7.81 2.07
CA SER A 85 18.65 -9.18 2.45
C SER A 85 17.51 -10.17 2.22
N MET A 86 16.26 -9.73 2.33
CA MET A 86 15.06 -10.55 2.08
C MET A 86 14.70 -10.68 0.60
N MET A 87 15.06 -9.69 -0.24
CA MET A 87 14.70 -9.66 -1.66
C MET A 87 15.12 -10.92 -2.45
N PRO A 88 16.35 -11.48 -2.28
CA PRO A 88 16.75 -12.71 -2.96
C PRO A 88 15.90 -13.91 -2.56
N GLU A 89 15.54 -14.03 -1.29
CA GLU A 89 14.74 -15.15 -0.78
C GLU A 89 13.29 -15.06 -1.28
N MET A 90 12.74 -13.84 -1.32
CA MET A 90 11.43 -13.57 -1.91
C MET A 90 11.41 -13.91 -3.40
N MET A 91 12.44 -13.50 -4.16
CA MET A 91 12.60 -13.89 -5.57
C MET A 91 12.72 -15.40 -5.74
N LYS A 92 13.45 -16.09 -4.85
CA LYS A 92 13.61 -17.55 -4.89
C LYS A 92 12.28 -18.26 -4.68
N MET A 93 11.47 -17.81 -3.71
CA MET A 93 10.13 -18.34 -3.48
C MET A 93 9.21 -18.10 -4.69
N MET A 94 9.23 -16.91 -5.29
CA MET A 94 8.44 -16.62 -6.49
C MET A 94 8.88 -17.46 -7.70
N LYS A 95 10.19 -17.61 -7.94
CA LYS A 95 10.71 -18.45 -9.02
C LYS A 95 10.41 -19.93 -8.82
N GLY A 96 10.43 -20.40 -7.57
CA GLY A 96 10.15 -21.80 -7.22
C GLY A 96 8.65 -22.14 -7.14
N ASN A 97 7.77 -21.13 -7.14
CA ASN A 97 6.33 -21.33 -7.00
C ASN A 97 5.57 -20.72 -8.21
N PRO A 98 5.37 -21.49 -9.29
CA PRO A 98 4.68 -21.01 -10.48
C PRO A 98 3.20 -20.68 -10.23
N GLU A 99 2.54 -21.29 -9.23
CA GLU A 99 1.16 -20.96 -8.89
C GLU A 99 1.05 -19.57 -8.24
N MET A 100 1.97 -19.24 -7.34
CA MET A 100 2.06 -17.91 -6.76
C MET A 100 2.29 -16.85 -7.84
N MET A 101 3.21 -17.10 -8.78
CA MET A 101 3.46 -16.20 -9.90
C MET A 101 2.19 -16.02 -10.77
N LYS A 102 1.49 -17.11 -11.10
CA LYS A 102 0.22 -17.06 -11.84
C LYS A 102 -0.86 -16.27 -11.10
N SER A 103 -0.96 -16.40 -9.78
CA SER A 103 -1.95 -15.65 -9.00
C SER A 103 -1.63 -14.15 -8.88
N MET A 104 -0.35 -13.77 -8.90
CA MET A 104 0.08 -12.37 -8.75
C MET A 104 0.13 -11.62 -10.08
N MET A 105 0.36 -12.33 -11.19
CA MET A 105 0.50 -11.73 -12.52
C MET A 105 -0.71 -10.87 -12.94
N PRO A 106 -1.98 -11.28 -12.74
CA PRO A 106 -3.13 -10.44 -13.06
C PRO A 106 -3.18 -9.15 -12.24
N ALA A 107 -2.85 -9.21 -10.95
CA ALA A 107 -2.83 -8.03 -10.09
C ALA A 107 -1.71 -7.06 -10.50
N MET A 108 -0.55 -7.59 -10.89
CA MET A 108 0.56 -6.80 -11.41
C MET A 108 0.22 -6.14 -12.75
N MET A 109 -0.40 -6.87 -13.68
CA MET A 109 -0.89 -6.32 -14.94
C MET A 109 -1.90 -5.20 -14.71
N LYS A 110 -2.90 -5.43 -13.84
CA LYS A 110 -3.89 -4.42 -13.48
C LYS A 110 -3.24 -3.17 -12.88
N MET A 111 -2.25 -3.32 -12.00
CA MET A 111 -1.53 -2.18 -11.42
C MET A 111 -0.75 -1.38 -12.48
N MET A 112 -0.20 -2.04 -13.50
CA MET A 112 0.47 -1.37 -14.62
C MET A 112 -0.51 -0.66 -15.55
N GLU A 113 -1.69 -1.25 -15.78
CA GLU A 113 -2.77 -0.63 -16.54
C GLU A 113 -3.34 0.60 -15.82
N ASP A 114 -3.59 0.48 -14.52
CA ASP A 114 -4.13 1.56 -13.68
C ASP A 114 -3.09 2.69 -13.44
N ASN A 115 -1.80 2.39 -13.57
CA ASN A 115 -0.72 3.36 -13.35
C ASN A 115 0.17 3.54 -14.61
N PRO A 116 -0.23 4.42 -15.53
CA PRO A 116 0.52 4.67 -16.76
C PRO A 116 1.92 5.26 -16.52
N GLU A 117 2.14 5.99 -15.42
CA GLU A 117 3.47 6.50 -15.07
C GLU A 117 4.43 5.38 -14.67
N MET A 118 3.92 4.36 -13.96
CA MET A 118 4.69 3.15 -13.66
C MET A 118 5.07 2.41 -14.95
N MET A 119 4.12 2.21 -15.87
CA MET A 119 4.38 1.58 -17.15
C MET A 119 5.42 2.35 -17.97
N LYS A 120 5.30 3.69 -18.06
CA LYS A 120 6.27 4.56 -18.71
C LYS A 120 7.65 4.46 -18.07
N GLY A 121 7.74 4.49 -16.74
CA GLY A 121 9.00 4.37 -16.01
C GLY A 121 9.71 3.05 -16.29
N MET A 122 8.95 1.95 -16.28
CA MET A 122 9.49 0.62 -16.61
C MET A 122 9.96 0.54 -18.07
N MET A 123 9.16 1.04 -19.01
CA MET A 123 9.53 1.05 -20.43
C MET A 123 10.76 1.92 -20.69
N LYS A 124 10.86 3.09 -20.03
CA LYS A 124 12.03 3.97 -20.09
C LYS A 124 13.29 3.28 -19.56
N GLY A 125 13.23 2.66 -18.38
CA GLY A 125 14.37 1.94 -17.80
C GLY A 125 14.83 0.76 -18.66
N MET A 126 13.89 0.02 -19.24
CA MET A 126 14.19 -1.05 -20.19
C MET A 126 14.87 -0.50 -21.45
N MET A 127 14.37 0.61 -22.00
CA MET A 127 14.97 1.27 -23.17
C MET A 127 16.37 1.82 -22.87
N GLU A 128 16.59 2.42 -21.70
CA GLU A 128 17.91 2.91 -21.28
C GLU A 128 18.92 1.77 -21.12
N LYS A 129 18.49 0.62 -20.60
CA LYS A 129 19.35 -0.56 -20.50
C LYS A 129 19.65 -1.17 -21.88
N ALA A 130 18.65 -1.22 -22.76
CA ALA A 130 18.82 -1.70 -24.14
C ALA A 130 19.74 -0.78 -24.95
N LYS A 131 19.70 0.54 -24.75
CA LYS A 131 20.60 1.51 -25.40
C LYS A 131 22.09 1.19 -25.22
N ASN A 132 22.46 0.61 -24.09
CA ASN A 132 23.84 0.26 -23.76
C ASN A 132 24.16 -1.22 -24.04
N ASN A 133 23.24 -1.97 -24.66
CA ASN A 133 23.40 -3.40 -24.97
C ASN A 133 22.94 -3.67 -26.40
N ASP A 134 23.89 -3.64 -27.34
CA ASP A 134 23.63 -3.78 -28.78
C ASP A 134 22.92 -5.10 -29.13
N ALA A 135 23.22 -6.20 -28.44
CA ALA A 135 22.54 -7.47 -28.68
C ALA A 135 21.05 -7.37 -28.29
N MET A 136 20.76 -6.79 -27.13
CA MET A 136 19.39 -6.56 -26.66
C MET A 136 18.64 -5.60 -27.58
N MET A 137 19.28 -4.53 -28.03
CA MET A 137 18.67 -3.57 -28.95
C MET A 137 18.44 -4.18 -30.33
N SER A 138 19.39 -4.99 -30.84
CA SER A 138 19.25 -5.70 -32.11
C SER A 138 18.09 -6.68 -32.08
N ASP A 139 17.98 -7.49 -31.03
CA ASP A 139 16.88 -8.46 -30.88
C ASP A 139 15.52 -7.78 -30.69
N MET A 140 15.49 -6.65 -29.98
CA MET A 140 14.29 -5.83 -29.86
C MET A 140 13.86 -5.27 -31.21
N CYS A 141 14.80 -4.71 -31.99
CA CYS A 141 14.53 -4.21 -33.34
C CYS A 141 14.05 -5.32 -34.28
N LYS A 142 14.69 -6.51 -34.26
CA LYS A 142 14.25 -7.68 -35.03
C LYS A 142 12.83 -8.09 -34.67
N SER A 143 12.54 -8.24 -33.37
CA SER A 143 11.20 -8.62 -32.89
C SER A 143 10.12 -7.62 -33.31
N MET A 144 10.44 -6.32 -33.38
CA MET A 144 9.53 -5.30 -33.89
C MET A 144 9.33 -5.40 -35.41
N MET A 145 10.38 -5.69 -36.18
CA MET A 145 10.32 -5.87 -37.63
C MET A 145 9.61 -7.16 -38.04
N ASP A 146 9.78 -8.23 -37.26
CA ASP A 146 9.14 -9.53 -37.48
C ASP A 146 7.65 -9.51 -37.13
N ASN A 147 7.16 -8.45 -36.46
CA ASN A 147 5.75 -8.27 -36.17
C ASN A 147 5.05 -7.45 -37.30
N PRO A 148 4.22 -8.09 -38.15
CA PRO A 148 3.58 -7.43 -39.28
C PRO A 148 2.57 -6.34 -38.89
N GLU A 149 1.95 -6.44 -37.71
CA GLU A 149 1.06 -5.37 -37.23
C GLU A 149 1.84 -4.12 -36.83
N MET A 150 2.97 -4.30 -36.15
CA MET A 150 3.87 -3.19 -35.82
C MET A 150 4.42 -2.52 -37.08
N MET A 151 4.84 -3.29 -38.09
CA MET A 151 5.30 -2.71 -39.36
C MET A 151 4.20 -1.88 -40.03
N LYS A 152 2.96 -2.38 -40.09
CA LYS A 152 1.82 -1.61 -40.64
C LYS A 152 1.57 -0.31 -39.88
N ILE A 153 1.69 -0.33 -38.56
CA ILE A 153 1.56 0.88 -37.72
C ILE A 153 2.71 1.86 -38.01
N MET A 154 3.95 1.37 -38.12
CA MET A 154 5.11 2.21 -38.45
C MET A 154 4.98 2.85 -39.85
N GLU A 155 4.51 2.10 -40.83
CA GLU A 155 4.25 2.62 -42.18
C GLU A 155 3.18 3.72 -42.16
N LYS A 156 2.07 3.50 -41.45
CA LYS A 156 1.01 4.51 -41.28
C LYS A 156 1.55 5.77 -40.61
N MET A 157 2.29 5.64 -39.52
CA MET A 157 2.91 6.80 -38.85
C MET A 157 3.89 7.54 -39.75
N LYS A 158 4.66 6.83 -40.56
CA LYS A 158 5.61 7.43 -41.52
C LYS A 158 4.88 8.20 -42.61
N ALA A 159 3.79 7.64 -43.15
CA ALA A 159 2.93 8.30 -44.12
C ALA A 159 2.30 9.59 -43.53
N GLU A 160 1.70 9.50 -42.34
CA GLU A 160 1.09 10.65 -41.66
C GLU A 160 2.10 11.76 -41.35
N LYS A 161 3.33 11.41 -40.94
CA LYS A 161 4.40 12.40 -40.73
C LYS A 161 4.83 13.08 -42.02
N MET A 162 4.94 12.34 -43.13
CA MET A 162 5.23 12.93 -44.43
C MET A 162 4.11 13.87 -44.89
N ASP A 163 2.86 13.49 -44.71
CA ASP A 163 1.72 14.33 -45.10
C ASP A 163 1.64 15.61 -44.28
N LYS A 164 1.86 15.55 -42.97
CA LYS A 164 1.99 16.75 -42.12
C LYS A 164 3.14 17.66 -42.55
N SER A 165 4.28 17.10 -42.96
CA SER A 165 5.41 17.90 -43.45
C SER A 165 5.13 18.57 -44.80
N LYS A 166 4.38 17.91 -45.69
CA LYS A 166 3.93 18.49 -46.97
C LYS A 166 2.91 19.60 -46.76
N MET A 167 1.98 19.42 -45.82
CA MET A 167 0.97 20.42 -45.47
C MET A 167 1.61 21.69 -44.94
N LYS A 168 2.56 21.58 -44.00
CA LYS A 168 3.34 22.73 -43.50
C LYS A 168 4.12 23.46 -44.60
N ALA A 169 4.70 22.72 -45.56
CA ALA A 169 5.41 23.31 -46.69
C ALA A 169 4.48 23.99 -47.72
N MET A 170 3.19 23.64 -47.75
CA MET A 170 2.19 24.33 -48.57
C MET A 170 1.68 25.59 -47.88
N ASP A 171 1.47 25.55 -46.57
CA ASP A 171 1.07 26.72 -45.76
C ASP A 171 2.12 27.84 -45.87
N GLU A 172 3.42 27.52 -45.71
CA GLU A 172 4.51 28.50 -45.90
C GLU A 172 4.62 29.05 -47.33
N LYS A 173 4.19 28.28 -48.35
CA LYS A 173 4.17 28.74 -49.75
C LYS A 173 2.92 29.56 -50.08
N MET A 174 1.83 29.39 -49.34
CA MET A 174 0.62 30.20 -49.46
C MET A 174 0.84 31.58 -48.82
N GLU A 175 1.43 31.65 -47.62
CA GLU A 175 1.78 32.93 -46.97
C GLU A 175 2.69 33.79 -47.87
N LYS A 176 3.74 33.20 -48.46
CA LYS A 176 4.63 33.93 -49.39
C LYS A 176 3.98 34.39 -50.70
N LYS A 177 2.82 33.84 -51.07
CA LYS A 177 2.06 34.26 -52.28
C LYS A 177 1.02 35.33 -51.97
N GLU A 178 0.54 35.46 -50.74
CA GLU A 178 -0.39 36.52 -50.35
C GLU A 178 0.30 37.87 -50.20
N ASP A 179 1.55 37.90 -49.71
CA ASP A 179 2.32 39.15 -49.56
C ASP A 179 2.67 39.84 -50.89
N HIS A 180 2.72 39.09 -52.01
CA HIS A 180 2.97 39.67 -53.33
C HIS A 180 1.70 40.15 -54.05
N LYS A 181 0.50 39.88 -53.51
CA LYS A 181 -0.77 40.30 -54.12
C LYS A 181 -1.35 41.59 -53.52
N ALA A 182 -0.78 42.07 -52.41
CA ALA A 182 -1.20 43.30 -51.72
C ALA A 182 -0.54 44.58 -52.25
N HIS A 183 0.27 44.51 -53.32
CA HIS A 183 1.05 45.65 -53.85
C HIS A 183 0.81 45.97 -55.33
N HIS A 184 -0.31 45.54 -55.93
CA HIS A 184 -0.72 45.95 -57.27
C HIS A 184 -2.11 46.58 -57.28
#